data_AF-A0AAU9MI23-F1
#
_entry.id   AF-A0AAU9MI23-F1
#
_cell.length_a   1.000
_cell.length_b   1.000
_cell.length_c   1.000
_cell.angle_alpha   90.00
_cell.angle_beta   90.00
_cell.angle_gamma   90.00
#
_symmetry.space_group_name_H-M   'P 1'
#
loop_
_entity.id
_entity.type
_entity.pdbx_description
1 polymer ?
#
loop_
_entity_poly.entity_id
_entity_poly.type
_entity_poly.pdbx_seq_one_letter_code
_entity_poly.pdbx_strand_id
1 'polypeptide(L)'
;MVPKRPLSEEEEEGNSSGFPNPESNESGSSSNVRNVMHMFSHEEFEARLEPLIRGVVQDGVQLAFQNFFGTLPRSPSDALDTASTPSLQLRFLNRLLPTFFTGNRIESEDRSGIKVGLFDTNSNKIVSFGPLSSQKIVLVPLDGDFPFDDQEDWSESYFDAKVVSARDGKRPLLTGDLVVALKDGVADLGDVIFTDNSCWRRSRTFRLGAKAQYATGGVKIKEAKSQAFVVKDQRGESYKKHHPPSLGDDIWRLERIAKDGVLQGLLASHKIYTVKDFLQMYNTNKSSLCGLLGGPNNNNWKKIIKHAKACVLDEKLYMYSCVAEGIGILFNSILEVVGATFDGEYHIHISMNELTDSQKSMVEALKQQIYKDLEGMLPMEDLSMVATPEGRLINYKEWQNWIHFLIFQNKEWQIN
;
A
#
# COMPACT_ATOMS: atom_id res chain seq x y z
N MET A 1 -19.14 -83.88 -20.12
CA MET A 1 -18.52 -82.63 -19.62
C MET A 1 -19.62 -81.63 -19.30
N VAL A 2 -19.39 -80.73 -18.34
CA VAL A 2 -20.39 -79.76 -17.85
C VAL A 2 -20.58 -78.61 -18.88
N PRO A 3 -21.82 -78.16 -19.19
CA PRO A 3 -22.07 -77.16 -20.22
C PRO A 3 -22.78 -75.85 -19.74
N LYS A 4 -22.94 -74.91 -20.69
CA LYS A 4 -23.85 -73.74 -20.74
C LYS A 4 -23.51 -72.45 -19.96
N ARG A 5 -24.09 -71.35 -20.50
CA ARG A 5 -24.18 -69.95 -20.03
C ARG A 5 -25.57 -69.75 -19.31
N PRO A 6 -26.10 -68.53 -19.01
CA PRO A 6 -25.55 -67.16 -18.94
C PRO A 6 -26.04 -66.31 -17.71
N LEU A 7 -25.77 -64.98 -17.74
CA LEU A 7 -26.61 -63.82 -17.33
C LEU A 7 -27.24 -63.65 -15.92
N SER A 8 -27.02 -62.46 -15.35
CA SER A 8 -28.03 -61.48 -14.89
C SER A 8 -27.37 -60.07 -14.93
N GLU A 9 -27.98 -58.88 -15.04
CA GLU A 9 -29.38 -58.37 -15.02
C GLU A 9 -29.97 -58.13 -13.61
N GLU A 10 -30.44 -56.94 -13.19
CA GLU A 10 -30.16 -55.55 -13.68
C GLU A 10 -29.39 -54.67 -12.66
N GLU A 11 -29.89 -53.77 -11.78
CA GLU A 11 -31.23 -53.24 -11.46
C GLU A 11 -31.07 -51.93 -10.59
N GLU A 12 -32.09 -51.06 -10.43
CA GLU A 12 -32.03 -49.82 -9.59
C GLU A 12 -33.02 -49.85 -8.40
N GLU A 13 -32.60 -49.45 -7.18
CA GLU A 13 -33.46 -48.86 -6.14
C GLU A 13 -32.57 -48.18 -5.05
N GLY A 14 -32.93 -47.07 -4.39
CA GLY A 14 -34.16 -46.29 -4.48
C GLY A 14 -35.02 -46.39 -3.22
N ASN A 15 -34.64 -45.73 -2.11
CA ASN A 15 -35.52 -45.66 -0.93
C ASN A 15 -35.52 -44.28 -0.24
N SER A 16 -36.70 -43.85 0.19
CA SER A 16 -37.01 -42.53 0.73
C SER A 16 -37.96 -42.64 1.92
N SER A 17 -37.65 -41.93 3.00
CA SER A 17 -38.58 -41.70 4.12
C SER A 17 -38.20 -40.41 4.85
N GLY A 18 -39.12 -39.47 5.11
CA GLY A 18 -40.52 -39.38 4.68
C GLY A 18 -41.15 -38.09 5.21
N PHE A 19 -42.09 -37.50 4.46
CA PHE A 19 -42.86 -36.34 4.92
C PHE A 19 -43.88 -36.75 6.02
N PRO A 20 -44.44 -35.78 6.75
CA PRO A 20 -45.73 -35.26 6.30
C PRO A 20 -45.83 -33.73 6.28
N ASN A 21 -46.58 -33.22 5.31
CA ASN A 21 -47.09 -31.85 5.28
C ASN A 21 -48.42 -31.79 6.09
N PRO A 22 -48.89 -30.59 6.49
CA PRO A 22 -50.26 -30.28 6.11
C PRO A 22 -50.48 -28.83 5.64
N GLU A 23 -51.39 -28.69 4.68
CA GLU A 23 -52.07 -27.43 4.34
C GLU A 23 -53.24 -27.23 5.34
N SER A 24 -53.98 -26.11 5.43
CA SER A 24 -54.05 -24.87 4.64
C SER A 24 -54.56 -23.72 5.53
N ASN A 25 -54.37 -22.45 5.10
CA ASN A 25 -55.48 -21.48 4.90
C ASN A 25 -54.97 -20.04 4.63
N GLU A 26 -55.87 -19.22 4.12
CA GLU A 26 -55.62 -17.91 3.54
C GLU A 26 -55.55 -16.76 4.57
N SER A 27 -54.85 -15.68 4.18
CA SER A 27 -55.39 -14.32 4.01
C SER A 27 -54.49 -13.19 4.53
N GLY A 28 -54.70 -11.97 4.01
CA GLY A 28 -54.51 -10.76 4.83
C GLY A 28 -53.25 -9.89 4.64
N SER A 29 -53.29 -9.04 3.61
CA SER A 29 -52.99 -7.59 3.73
C SER A 29 -51.55 -7.06 3.98
N SER A 30 -51.09 -6.30 2.98
CA SER A 30 -50.50 -4.94 3.09
C SER A 30 -49.23 -4.65 3.90
N SER A 31 -48.22 -4.16 3.16
CA SER A 31 -47.25 -3.12 3.56
C SER A 31 -46.31 -3.35 4.77
N ASN A 32 -45.01 -3.29 4.51
CA ASN A 32 -44.26 -2.04 4.70
C ASN A 32 -42.83 -2.11 4.14
N VAL A 33 -42.37 -1.02 3.53
CA VAL A 33 -40.94 -0.80 3.24
C VAL A 33 -40.31 -0.19 4.48
N ARG A 34 -39.32 -0.85 5.11
CA ARG A 34 -38.46 -0.20 6.12
C ARG A 34 -37.07 -0.86 6.26
N ASN A 35 -36.07 -0.07 5.88
CA ASN A 35 -34.67 -0.04 6.32
C ASN A 35 -34.16 -1.21 7.18
N VAL A 36 -33.34 -2.08 6.59
CA VAL A 36 -32.34 -2.86 7.35
C VAL A 36 -31.10 -1.98 7.58
N MET A 37 -31.23 -0.98 8.43
CA MET A 37 -30.08 -0.47 9.19
C MET A 37 -29.97 -1.34 10.44
N HIS A 38 -29.02 -2.29 10.42
CA HIS A 38 -28.68 -3.04 11.62
C HIS A 38 -27.88 -2.11 12.55
N MET A 39 -28.58 -1.34 13.38
CA MET A 39 -27.94 -0.61 14.47
C MET A 39 -27.31 -1.63 15.42
N PHE A 40 -26.01 -1.47 15.68
CA PHE A 40 -25.36 -2.13 16.81
C PHE A 40 -26.02 -1.64 18.11
N SER A 41 -26.05 -2.48 19.16
CA SER A 41 -26.49 -1.99 20.46
C SER A 41 -25.54 -0.91 20.99
N HIS A 42 -26.01 -0.09 21.94
CA HIS A 42 -25.14 0.90 22.60
C HIS A 42 -23.91 0.22 23.22
N GLU A 43 -24.13 -0.93 23.86
CA GLU A 43 -23.13 -1.77 24.51
C GLU A 43 -22.13 -2.37 23.51
N GLU A 44 -22.57 -2.82 22.33
CA GLU A 44 -21.68 -3.26 21.24
C GLU A 44 -20.86 -2.11 20.64
N PHE A 45 -21.42 -0.91 20.59
CA PHE A 45 -20.73 0.28 20.08
C PHE A 45 -19.68 0.78 21.07
N GLU A 46 -20.03 0.84 22.37
CA GLU A 46 -19.10 1.14 23.47
C GLU A 46 -17.99 0.10 23.57
N ALA A 47 -18.29 -1.20 23.56
CA ALA A 47 -17.29 -2.27 23.62
C ALA A 47 -16.32 -2.27 22.41
N ARG A 48 -16.66 -1.57 21.32
CA ARG A 48 -15.81 -1.43 20.12
C ARG A 48 -15.10 -0.08 20.03
N LEU A 49 -15.54 0.94 20.77
CA LEU A 49 -14.88 2.25 20.87
C LEU A 49 -14.02 2.40 22.12
N GLU A 50 -14.37 1.75 23.24
CA GLU A 50 -13.61 1.81 24.50
C GLU A 50 -12.12 1.48 24.29
N PRO A 51 -11.71 0.42 23.57
CA PRO A 51 -10.28 0.14 23.38
C PRO A 51 -9.56 1.19 22.55
N LEU A 52 -10.26 1.85 21.62
CA LEU A 52 -9.71 2.89 20.74
C LEU A 52 -9.58 4.22 21.48
N ILE A 53 -10.60 4.59 22.26
CA ILE A 53 -10.59 5.80 23.10
C ILE A 53 -9.58 5.64 24.24
N ARG A 54 -9.52 4.47 24.89
CA ARG A 54 -8.52 4.13 25.92
C ARG A 54 -7.10 4.27 25.37
N GLY A 55 -6.84 3.76 24.15
CA GLY A 55 -5.56 3.94 23.47
C GLY A 55 -5.19 5.42 23.27
N VAL A 56 -6.07 6.23 22.66
CA VAL A 56 -5.82 7.66 22.41
C VAL A 56 -5.65 8.46 23.71
N VAL A 57 -6.41 8.14 24.75
CA VAL A 57 -6.25 8.77 26.08
C VAL A 57 -4.93 8.35 26.72
N GLN A 58 -4.49 7.10 26.57
CA GLN A 58 -3.21 6.62 27.09
C GLN A 58 -2.01 7.25 26.35
N ASP A 59 -2.01 7.31 25.02
CA ASP A 59 -0.97 8.00 24.23
C ASP A 59 -0.89 9.50 24.62
N GLY A 60 -2.04 10.18 24.78
CA GLY A 60 -2.11 11.57 25.19
C GLY A 60 -1.62 11.84 26.62
N VAL A 61 -1.95 10.96 27.56
CA VAL A 61 -1.45 11.02 28.94
C VAL A 61 0.06 10.74 28.98
N GLN A 62 0.57 9.79 28.17
CA GLN A 62 1.99 9.45 28.17
C GLN A 62 2.87 10.60 27.67
N LEU A 63 2.40 11.36 26.67
CA LEU A 63 3.02 12.62 26.23
C LEU A 63 3.03 13.70 27.33
N ALA A 64 1.96 13.82 28.12
CA ALA A 64 1.91 14.76 29.25
C ALA A 64 2.86 14.37 30.38
N PHE A 65 2.97 13.07 30.70
CA PHE A 65 3.86 12.56 31.75
C PHE A 65 5.34 12.76 31.43
N GLN A 66 5.77 12.60 30.17
CA GLN A 66 7.18 12.81 29.78
C GLN A 66 7.68 14.25 30.06
N ASN A 67 6.80 15.25 29.94
CA ASN A 67 7.15 16.65 30.22
C ASN A 67 7.18 17.01 31.71
N PHE A 68 6.49 16.27 32.58
CA PHE A 68 6.28 16.68 33.98
C PHE A 68 7.35 16.22 34.98
N PHE A 69 8.05 15.11 34.70
CA PHE A 69 8.98 14.49 35.66
C PHE A 69 10.46 14.82 35.43
N GLY A 70 10.77 15.80 34.57
CA GLY A 70 12.15 16.17 34.24
C GLY A 70 12.97 16.83 35.37
N THR A 71 12.33 17.29 36.46
CA THR A 71 12.99 18.16 37.45
C THR A 71 12.58 17.87 38.92
N LEU A 72 13.16 16.84 39.54
CA LEU A 72 13.41 16.86 40.99
C LEU A 72 14.50 15.85 41.45
N PRO A 73 15.56 16.27 42.16
CA PRO A 73 16.46 15.35 42.85
C PRO A 73 15.93 15.00 44.25
N ARG A 74 16.19 13.78 44.75
CA ARG A 74 15.92 13.42 46.15
C ARG A 74 16.94 12.43 46.72
N SER A 75 17.18 12.55 48.02
CA SER A 75 18.27 11.91 48.77
C SER A 75 18.01 10.43 49.12
N PRO A 76 19.06 9.62 49.36
CA PRO A 76 18.94 8.22 49.75
C PRO A 76 18.72 8.03 51.26
N SER A 77 17.96 6.99 51.63
CA SER A 77 17.94 6.33 52.95
C SER A 77 17.47 4.88 52.79
N ASP A 78 17.99 3.98 53.62
CA ASP A 78 17.96 2.53 53.40
C ASP A 78 16.65 1.80 53.77
N ALA A 79 16.40 0.66 53.11
CA ALA A 79 15.54 -0.43 53.62
C ALA A 79 16.00 -1.79 53.04
N LEU A 80 15.74 -2.88 53.76
CA LEU A 80 16.26 -4.23 53.47
C LEU A 80 15.52 -4.99 52.35
N ASP A 81 16.15 -6.07 51.87
CA ASP A 81 15.65 -6.98 50.82
C ASP A 81 14.17 -7.40 50.95
N THR A 82 13.38 -7.05 49.94
CA THR A 82 12.12 -7.74 49.61
C THR A 82 12.05 -8.03 48.12
N ALA A 83 12.14 -9.31 47.75
CA ALA A 83 11.84 -9.87 46.44
C ALA A 83 12.19 -8.96 45.24
N SER A 84 13.50 -8.77 44.99
CA SER A 84 13.99 -7.92 43.88
C SER A 84 13.28 -8.23 42.57
N THR A 85 12.52 -7.25 42.06
CA THR A 85 12.29 -7.14 40.62
C THR A 85 13.65 -7.14 39.91
N PRO A 86 13.74 -7.66 38.67
CA PRO A 86 14.99 -7.60 37.94
C PRO A 86 15.39 -6.13 37.77
N SER A 87 16.51 -5.75 38.39
CA SER A 87 17.06 -4.40 38.30
C SER A 87 17.49 -4.03 36.87
N LEU A 88 17.52 -5.00 35.96
CA LEU A 88 17.91 -4.83 34.56
C LEU A 88 16.80 -5.29 33.61
N GLN A 89 16.53 -4.49 32.58
CA GLN A 89 15.52 -4.78 31.55
C GLN A 89 16.01 -4.37 30.15
N LEU A 90 15.77 -5.21 29.15
CA LEU A 90 15.90 -4.85 27.74
C LEU A 90 14.64 -4.10 27.26
N ARG A 91 14.81 -3.02 26.50
CA ARG A 91 13.70 -2.24 25.91
C ARG A 91 14.01 -1.85 24.48
N PHE A 92 13.00 -1.89 23.60
CA PHE A 92 13.10 -1.29 22.27
C PHE A 92 13.10 0.24 22.41
N LEU A 93 14.04 0.91 21.75
CA LEU A 93 14.23 2.37 21.83
C LEU A 93 13.41 3.15 20.80
N ASN A 94 13.04 2.51 19.69
CA ASN A 94 12.24 3.08 18.60
C ASN A 94 11.01 2.21 18.30
N ARG A 95 9.92 2.84 17.87
CA ARG A 95 8.66 2.19 17.52
C ARG A 95 8.82 1.50 16.15
N LEU A 96 8.49 0.22 16.07
CA LEU A 96 8.38 -0.54 14.82
C LEU A 96 7.14 -0.09 14.02
N LEU A 97 7.24 -0.10 12.68
CA LEU A 97 6.09 0.13 11.80
C LEU A 97 4.92 -0.87 12.09
N PRO A 98 3.65 -0.46 11.92
CA PRO A 98 2.49 -1.32 12.19
C PRO A 98 2.27 -2.41 11.11
N THR A 99 3.02 -2.40 10.02
CA THR A 99 2.94 -3.41 8.95
C THR A 99 4.27 -3.57 8.22
N PHE A 100 4.69 -4.81 8.03
CA PHE A 100 5.82 -5.23 7.20
C PHE A 100 5.37 -6.23 6.12
N PHE A 101 6.29 -6.61 5.22
CA PHE A 101 6.10 -7.72 4.28
C PHE A 101 7.18 -8.80 4.44
N THR A 102 6.85 -10.06 4.13
CA THR A 102 7.73 -11.23 4.30
C THR A 102 8.96 -11.19 3.41
N GLY A 103 10.15 -11.17 3.98
CA GLY A 103 11.42 -11.03 3.23
C GLY A 103 12.01 -9.62 3.26
N ASN A 104 11.25 -8.61 3.71
CA ASN A 104 11.79 -7.28 3.98
C ASN A 104 12.37 -7.21 5.40
N ARG A 105 13.35 -6.33 5.59
CA ARG A 105 13.88 -5.96 6.91
C ARG A 105 12.79 -5.29 7.76
N ILE A 106 12.79 -5.56 9.06
CA ILE A 106 11.96 -4.83 10.03
C ILE A 106 12.63 -3.47 10.32
N GLU A 107 11.93 -2.38 10.03
CA GLU A 107 12.35 -0.98 10.25
C GLU A 107 11.49 -0.28 11.31
N SER A 108 12.00 0.80 11.89
CA SER A 108 11.22 1.69 12.76
C SER A 108 10.38 2.72 11.97
N GLU A 109 9.48 3.42 12.66
CA GLU A 109 8.61 4.45 12.09
C GLU A 109 9.39 5.61 11.42
N ASP A 110 10.58 5.93 11.91
CA ASP A 110 11.54 6.89 11.34
C ASP A 110 12.45 6.31 10.24
N ARG A 111 12.23 5.05 9.82
CA ARG A 111 13.03 4.30 8.84
C ARG A 111 14.51 4.11 9.23
N SER A 112 14.80 4.03 10.53
CA SER A 112 16.13 3.69 11.03
C SER A 112 16.23 2.22 11.44
N GLY A 113 17.45 1.78 11.78
CA GLY A 113 17.68 0.47 12.38
C GLY A 113 16.99 0.38 13.74
N ILE A 114 16.32 -0.74 14.02
CA ILE A 114 15.68 -0.98 15.31
C ILE A 114 16.77 -1.05 16.38
N LYS A 115 16.54 -0.44 17.54
CA LYS A 115 17.50 -0.39 18.64
C LYS A 115 16.95 -0.99 19.92
N VAL A 116 17.79 -1.75 20.62
CA VAL A 116 17.47 -2.35 21.93
C VAL A 116 18.47 -1.85 22.95
N GLY A 117 17.98 -1.18 24.01
CA GLY A 117 18.80 -0.71 25.12
C GLY A 117 18.62 -1.59 26.37
N LEU A 118 19.70 -1.80 27.12
CA LEU A 118 19.69 -2.37 28.46
C LEU A 118 19.56 -1.23 29.49
N PHE A 119 18.48 -1.23 30.26
CA PHE A 119 18.19 -0.25 31.30
C PHE A 119 18.38 -0.83 32.69
N ASP A 120 18.93 -0.04 33.61
CA ASP A 120 18.66 -0.20 35.04
C ASP A 120 17.28 0.36 35.34
N THR A 121 16.41 -0.46 35.94
CA THR A 121 15.03 -0.11 36.25
C THR A 121 14.91 0.82 37.45
N ASN A 122 15.94 0.89 38.33
CA ASN A 122 15.96 1.75 39.51
C ASN A 122 16.32 3.20 39.15
N SER A 123 17.40 3.41 38.38
CA SER A 123 17.79 4.75 37.91
C SER A 123 17.12 5.17 36.59
N ASN A 124 16.41 4.24 35.93
CA ASN A 124 15.80 4.39 34.60
C ASN A 124 16.78 4.85 33.50
N LYS A 125 18.04 4.42 33.58
CA LYS A 125 19.13 4.79 32.66
C LYS A 125 19.69 3.58 31.92
N ILE A 126 20.24 3.84 30.74
CA ILE A 126 20.96 2.82 29.96
C ILE A 126 22.26 2.44 30.70
N VAL A 127 22.50 1.13 30.82
CA VAL A 127 23.71 0.57 31.45
C VAL A 127 24.85 0.58 30.45
N SER A 128 25.50 1.74 30.31
CA SER A 128 26.53 1.96 29.29
C SER A 128 27.93 1.45 29.66
N PHE A 129 28.17 1.06 30.91
CA PHE A 129 29.48 0.61 31.39
C PHE A 129 29.41 -0.74 32.12
N GLY A 130 30.56 -1.41 32.22
CA GLY A 130 30.70 -2.72 32.87
C GLY A 130 30.33 -3.90 31.98
N PRO A 131 30.52 -5.16 32.44
CA PRO A 131 30.40 -6.36 31.59
C PRO A 131 29.04 -6.52 30.89
N LEU A 132 27.97 -6.07 31.54
CA LEU A 132 26.60 -6.20 31.02
C LEU A 132 26.28 -5.20 29.90
N SER A 133 27.02 -4.09 29.78
CA SER A 133 26.89 -3.14 28.66
C SER A 133 27.30 -3.74 27.30
N SER A 134 27.98 -4.90 27.32
CA SER A 134 28.39 -5.70 26.16
C SER A 134 27.70 -7.08 26.09
N GLN A 135 26.62 -7.28 26.85
CA GLN A 135 25.88 -8.55 26.90
C GLN A 135 25.31 -8.93 25.52
N LYS A 136 25.35 -10.22 25.17
CA LYS A 136 24.68 -10.73 23.96
C LYS A 136 23.19 -10.92 24.19
N ILE A 137 22.40 -10.46 23.23
CA ILE A 137 20.94 -10.63 23.15
C ILE A 137 20.56 -11.49 21.95
N VAL A 138 19.43 -12.18 22.06
CA VAL A 138 18.81 -13.00 21.02
C VAL A 138 17.45 -12.41 20.68
N LEU A 139 17.19 -12.22 19.39
CA LEU A 139 15.91 -11.80 18.85
C LEU A 139 15.02 -13.01 18.61
N VAL A 140 13.76 -12.92 19.04
CA VAL A 140 12.77 -13.99 18.91
C VAL A 140 11.45 -13.47 18.35
N PRO A 141 10.77 -14.21 17.46
CA PRO A 141 9.40 -13.88 17.08
C PRO A 141 8.46 -14.24 18.23
N LEU A 142 7.62 -13.30 18.66
CA LEU A 142 6.64 -13.46 19.72
C LEU A 142 5.21 -13.43 19.16
N ASP A 143 4.28 -14.05 19.88
CA ASP A 143 2.87 -14.05 19.50
C ASP A 143 2.25 -12.65 19.65
N GLY A 144 1.41 -12.26 18.68
CA GLY A 144 0.70 -10.97 18.74
C GLY A 144 -0.21 -10.85 19.97
N ASP A 145 -0.82 -11.98 20.36
CA ASP A 145 -1.67 -12.14 21.56
C ASP A 145 -0.88 -12.15 22.89
N PHE A 146 0.44 -11.88 22.91
CA PHE A 146 1.15 -11.51 24.14
C PHE A 146 0.60 -10.15 24.64
N PRO A 147 0.11 -10.02 25.89
CA PRO A 147 -0.32 -8.73 26.44
C PRO A 147 0.75 -7.65 26.33
N PHE A 148 0.36 -6.46 25.86
CA PHE A 148 1.31 -5.34 25.76
C PHE A 148 1.57 -4.67 27.11
N ASP A 149 0.67 -4.80 28.08
CA ASP A 149 0.72 -4.04 29.34
C ASP A 149 2.09 -4.15 30.04
N ASP A 150 2.65 -3.00 30.41
CA ASP A 150 3.97 -2.89 31.05
C ASP A 150 3.88 -3.14 32.56
N GLN A 151 2.68 -3.13 33.14
CA GLN A 151 2.41 -3.47 34.55
C GLN A 151 2.54 -4.98 34.83
N GLU A 152 2.51 -5.83 33.80
CA GLU A 152 2.50 -7.29 33.96
C GLU A 152 3.94 -7.83 34.06
N ASP A 153 4.34 -8.33 35.23
CA ASP A 153 5.60 -9.04 35.42
C ASP A 153 5.47 -10.50 34.99
N TRP A 154 5.96 -10.81 33.78
CA TRP A 154 6.00 -12.18 33.27
C TRP A 154 7.23 -12.96 33.78
N SER A 155 7.09 -14.28 33.87
CA SER A 155 8.25 -15.17 34.01
C SER A 155 8.95 -15.39 32.67
N GLU A 156 10.24 -15.70 32.73
CA GLU A 156 11.06 -16.12 31.58
C GLU A 156 10.44 -17.34 30.87
N SER A 157 9.87 -18.28 31.65
CA SER A 157 9.12 -19.42 31.14
C SER A 157 7.82 -19.05 30.41
N TYR A 158 7.14 -17.96 30.81
CA TYR A 158 5.97 -17.46 30.10
C TYR A 158 6.36 -16.71 28.83
N PHE A 159 7.47 -15.95 28.87
CA PHE A 159 8.04 -15.31 27.68
C PHE A 159 8.42 -16.35 26.62
N ASP A 160 9.14 -17.40 27.01
CA ASP A 160 9.52 -18.48 26.09
C ASP A 160 8.32 -19.30 25.59
N ALA A 161 7.28 -19.48 26.40
CA ALA A 161 6.00 -20.07 25.96
C ALA A 161 5.22 -19.18 24.96
N LYS A 162 5.63 -17.93 24.74
CA LYS A 162 5.07 -17.02 23.72
C LYS A 162 5.96 -16.88 22.48
N VAL A 163 7.12 -17.56 22.42
CA VAL A 163 7.98 -17.60 21.23
C VAL A 163 7.33 -18.45 20.15
N VAL A 164 7.14 -17.89 18.95
CA VAL A 164 6.39 -18.52 17.86
C VAL A 164 7.35 -19.24 16.91
N SER A 165 7.30 -20.56 16.91
CA SER A 165 7.99 -21.37 15.90
C SER A 165 7.37 -21.20 14.50
N ALA A 166 8.14 -21.52 13.47
CA ALA A 166 7.62 -21.64 12.11
C ALA A 166 6.56 -22.75 12.02
N ARG A 167 5.71 -22.68 10.99
CA ARG A 167 4.80 -23.78 10.64
C ARG A 167 5.58 -25.00 10.16
N ASP A 168 5.03 -26.20 10.33
CA ASP A 168 5.67 -27.44 9.93
C ASP A 168 6.12 -27.43 8.46
N GLY A 169 7.36 -27.86 8.22
CA GLY A 169 7.98 -27.86 6.88
C GLY A 169 8.32 -26.46 6.32
N LYS A 170 8.28 -25.39 7.12
CA LYS A 170 8.75 -24.04 6.73
C LYS A 170 10.17 -23.74 7.22
N ARG A 171 10.77 -22.70 6.63
CA ARG A 171 12.00 -22.06 7.12
C ARG A 171 11.74 -21.41 8.49
N PRO A 172 12.78 -21.15 9.32
CA PRO A 172 12.62 -20.40 10.57
C PRO A 172 11.83 -19.11 10.37
N LEU A 173 10.89 -18.81 11.27
CA LEU A 173 9.94 -17.71 11.11
C LEU A 173 10.63 -16.34 11.08
N LEU A 174 11.74 -16.22 11.81
CA LEU A 174 12.64 -15.06 11.84
C LEU A 174 14.01 -15.50 11.32
N THR A 175 14.68 -14.62 10.58
CA THR A 175 15.99 -14.88 9.93
C THR A 175 16.87 -13.63 9.89
N GLY A 176 18.18 -13.84 9.71
CA GLY A 176 19.20 -12.79 9.64
C GLY A 176 19.98 -12.62 10.95
N ASP A 177 20.26 -11.39 11.36
CA ASP A 177 21.12 -11.02 12.49
C ASP A 177 20.42 -11.20 13.86
N LEU A 178 20.04 -12.45 14.17
CA LEU A 178 19.22 -12.76 15.35
C LEU A 178 20.00 -12.79 16.68
N VAL A 179 21.33 -12.68 16.66
CA VAL A 179 22.16 -12.65 17.87
C VAL A 179 23.11 -11.47 17.79
N VAL A 180 22.86 -10.45 18.62
CA VAL A 180 23.56 -9.17 18.59
C VAL A 180 24.21 -8.91 19.95
N ALA A 181 25.41 -8.31 19.96
CA ALA A 181 26.00 -7.81 21.19
C ALA A 181 25.55 -6.36 21.43
N LEU A 182 25.18 -6.02 22.66
CA LEU A 182 25.10 -4.62 23.07
C LEU A 182 26.47 -3.96 22.90
N LYS A 183 26.48 -2.67 22.58
CA LYS A 183 27.65 -1.80 22.64
C LYS A 183 27.27 -0.58 23.47
N ASP A 184 28.05 -0.29 24.51
CA ASP A 184 27.77 0.83 25.43
C ASP A 184 26.31 0.81 25.95
N GLY A 185 25.77 -0.40 26.17
CA GLY A 185 24.39 -0.65 26.64
C GLY A 185 23.31 -0.69 25.55
N VAL A 186 23.64 -0.51 24.27
CA VAL A 186 22.67 -0.48 23.15
C VAL A 186 23.09 -1.39 21.99
N ALA A 187 22.18 -2.19 21.48
CA ALA A 187 22.32 -2.89 20.20
C ALA A 187 21.55 -2.14 19.10
N ASP A 188 22.18 -1.94 17.95
CA ASP A 188 21.51 -1.62 16.67
C ASP A 188 21.28 -2.95 15.95
N LEU A 189 20.05 -3.22 15.54
CA LEU A 189 19.68 -4.51 14.96
C LEU A 189 19.88 -4.48 13.44
N GLY A 190 20.66 -5.44 12.93
CA GLY A 190 20.98 -5.59 11.51
C GLY A 190 19.79 -6.07 10.67
N ASP A 191 20.02 -7.01 9.76
CA ASP A 191 18.94 -7.55 8.94
C ASP A 191 18.11 -8.54 9.77
N VAL A 192 16.94 -8.10 10.23
CA VAL A 192 15.95 -8.94 10.91
C VAL A 192 14.76 -9.10 9.98
N ILE A 193 14.44 -10.34 9.58
CA ILE A 193 13.49 -10.62 8.49
C ILE A 193 12.50 -11.73 8.89
N PHE A 194 11.20 -11.46 8.76
CA PHE A 194 10.15 -12.48 8.87
C PHE A 194 9.98 -13.25 7.55
N THR A 195 9.94 -14.58 7.61
CA THR A 195 9.87 -15.47 6.42
C THR A 195 8.47 -15.93 6.06
N ASP A 196 7.50 -15.77 6.97
CA ASP A 196 6.10 -16.16 6.78
C ASP A 196 5.18 -15.04 7.31
N ASN A 197 3.98 -14.94 6.74
CA ASN A 197 3.04 -13.87 7.06
C ASN A 197 2.35 -14.14 8.41
N SER A 198 1.72 -13.13 9.00
CA SER A 198 1.06 -13.26 10.31
C SER A 198 -0.40 -13.73 10.24
N CYS A 199 -0.96 -13.98 9.06
CA CYS A 199 -2.42 -14.19 8.92
C CYS A 199 -2.93 -15.54 9.46
N TRP A 200 -2.03 -16.47 9.79
CA TRP A 200 -2.34 -17.75 10.42
C TRP A 200 -2.31 -17.70 11.96
N ARG A 201 -1.91 -16.57 12.57
CA ARG A 201 -2.12 -16.31 14.02
C ARG A 201 -3.55 -15.83 14.27
N ARG A 202 -4.07 -16.12 15.47
CA ARG A 202 -5.38 -15.64 15.95
C ARG A 202 -5.46 -14.11 15.94
N SER A 203 -4.45 -13.46 16.54
CA SER A 203 -4.20 -12.01 16.49
C SER A 203 -4.08 -11.40 15.07
N ARG A 204 -3.74 -12.22 14.07
CA ARG A 204 -3.20 -11.82 12.75
C ARG A 204 -1.94 -10.94 12.80
N THR A 205 -1.23 -10.92 13.93
CA THR A 205 -0.02 -10.11 14.17
C THR A 205 1.08 -10.93 14.84
N PHE A 206 2.32 -10.45 14.71
CA PHE A 206 3.46 -10.88 15.51
C PHE A 206 3.96 -9.73 16.38
N ARG A 207 4.85 -10.05 17.33
CA ARG A 207 5.73 -9.10 18.02
C ARG A 207 7.18 -9.52 17.81
N LEU A 208 8.11 -8.60 18.01
CA LEU A 208 9.53 -8.89 18.14
C LEU A 208 9.87 -8.90 19.64
N GLY A 209 10.57 -9.94 20.08
CA GLY A 209 11.13 -10.05 21.43
C GLY A 209 12.64 -10.00 21.40
N ALA A 210 13.25 -9.55 22.50
CA ALA A 210 14.70 -9.66 22.70
C ALA A 210 15.01 -10.12 24.14
N LYS A 211 15.79 -11.19 24.29
CA LYS A 211 16.23 -11.72 25.59
C LYS A 211 17.75 -11.89 25.66
N ALA A 212 18.34 -11.97 26.85
CA ALA A 212 19.77 -12.26 26.97
C ALA A 212 20.07 -13.69 26.45
N GLN A 213 21.19 -13.87 25.76
CA GLN A 213 21.58 -15.20 25.23
C GLN A 213 21.94 -16.18 26.37
N TYR A 214 22.64 -15.67 27.38
CA TYR A 214 22.97 -16.34 28.64
C TYR A 214 23.06 -15.27 29.75
N ALA A 215 22.53 -15.55 30.94
CA ALA A 215 22.58 -14.63 32.09
C ALA A 215 23.99 -14.63 32.73
N THR A 216 24.88 -13.78 32.22
CA THR A 216 26.26 -13.67 32.70
C THR A 216 26.31 -13.37 34.20
N GLY A 217 26.97 -14.22 34.98
CA GLY A 217 27.10 -14.04 36.43
C GLY A 217 25.82 -14.26 37.25
N GLY A 218 24.77 -14.87 36.67
CA GLY A 218 23.50 -15.11 37.37
C GLY A 218 22.59 -13.88 37.51
N VAL A 219 22.98 -12.73 36.95
CA VAL A 219 22.18 -11.51 36.97
C VAL A 219 21.01 -11.66 35.98
N LYS A 220 19.78 -11.64 36.49
CA LYS A 220 18.57 -11.73 35.66
C LYS A 220 18.29 -10.40 34.96
N ILE A 221 18.10 -10.45 33.64
CA ILE A 221 17.72 -9.31 32.80
C ILE A 221 16.33 -9.61 32.23
N LYS A 222 15.33 -8.75 32.52
CA LYS A 222 13.98 -8.87 31.95
C LYS A 222 14.01 -8.60 30.44
N GLU A 223 13.23 -9.36 29.71
CA GLU A 223 13.19 -9.37 28.25
C GLU A 223 12.48 -8.12 27.69
N ALA A 224 12.71 -7.82 26.41
CA ALA A 224 11.96 -6.81 25.66
C ALA A 224 10.82 -7.44 24.86
N LYS A 225 9.71 -6.73 24.73
CA LYS A 225 8.60 -7.00 23.79
C LYS A 225 8.29 -5.73 22.98
N SER A 226 8.06 -5.84 21.68
CA SER A 226 7.60 -4.73 20.84
C SER A 226 6.07 -4.55 20.91
N GLN A 227 5.56 -3.46 20.32
CA GLN A 227 4.17 -3.42 19.85
C GLN A 227 3.89 -4.56 18.86
N ALA A 228 2.62 -4.94 18.70
CA ALA A 228 2.22 -5.91 17.69
C ALA A 228 2.15 -5.27 16.29
N PHE A 229 2.57 -6.01 15.27
CA PHE A 229 2.57 -5.58 13.87
C PHE A 229 2.05 -6.69 12.95
N VAL A 230 1.51 -6.30 11.79
CA VAL A 230 1.05 -7.25 10.75
C VAL A 230 2.21 -7.56 9.82
N VAL A 231 2.53 -8.83 9.59
CA VAL A 231 3.43 -9.25 8.49
C VAL A 231 2.57 -9.74 7.34
N LYS A 232 2.59 -9.03 6.21
CA LYS A 232 1.86 -9.37 4.99
C LYS A 232 2.74 -10.19 4.06
N ASP A 233 2.12 -10.99 3.19
CA ASP A 233 2.86 -11.76 2.18
C ASP A 233 3.43 -10.83 1.09
N GLN A 234 4.70 -11.02 0.71
CA GLN A 234 5.44 -10.18 -0.25
C GLN A 234 4.73 -9.97 -1.59
N ARG A 235 3.93 -10.96 -2.05
CA ARG A 235 3.13 -10.82 -3.28
C ARG A 235 2.22 -9.59 -3.18
N GLY A 236 1.67 -9.31 -2.01
CA GLY A 236 0.83 -8.14 -1.73
C GLY A 236 1.56 -6.80 -1.72
N GLU A 237 2.88 -6.77 -1.58
CA GLU A 237 3.67 -5.53 -1.74
C GLU A 237 3.80 -5.19 -3.23
N SER A 238 4.24 -6.17 -4.02
CA SER A 238 4.37 -6.00 -5.47
C SER A 238 3.04 -5.61 -6.12
N TYR A 239 1.91 -6.14 -5.61
CA TYR A 239 0.56 -5.87 -6.11
C TYR A 239 -0.15 -4.67 -5.45
N LYS A 240 0.56 -3.86 -4.65
CA LYS A 240 0.00 -2.68 -3.99
C LYS A 240 -0.56 -1.66 -5.01
N LYS A 241 -1.71 -1.09 -4.68
CA LYS A 241 -2.36 0.00 -5.42
C LYS A 241 -1.73 1.34 -5.01
N HIS A 242 -1.51 2.22 -5.98
CA HIS A 242 -0.92 3.54 -5.73
C HIS A 242 -2.02 4.55 -5.42
N HIS A 243 -1.81 5.35 -4.37
CA HIS A 243 -2.78 6.32 -3.86
C HIS A 243 -2.03 7.61 -3.46
N PRO A 244 -2.03 8.66 -4.30
CA PRO A 244 -2.57 8.70 -5.67
C PRO A 244 -1.82 7.77 -6.64
N PRO A 245 -2.43 7.37 -7.77
CA PRO A 245 -1.69 6.79 -8.89
C PRO A 245 -0.85 7.86 -9.62
N SER A 246 0.10 7.42 -10.43
CA SER A 246 0.96 8.24 -11.29
C SER A 246 0.68 7.98 -12.77
N LEU A 247 0.94 8.94 -13.66
CA LEU A 247 0.66 8.79 -15.10
C LEU A 247 1.37 7.57 -15.73
N GLY A 248 2.62 7.33 -15.34
CA GLY A 248 3.42 6.18 -15.78
C GLY A 248 3.17 4.87 -15.02
N ASP A 249 2.17 4.80 -14.14
CA ASP A 249 1.80 3.52 -13.52
C ASP A 249 1.18 2.58 -14.55
N ASP A 250 1.51 1.30 -14.48
CA ASP A 250 0.76 0.24 -15.15
C ASP A 250 -0.74 0.34 -14.83
N ILE A 251 -1.60 0.05 -15.81
CA ILE A 251 -3.06 0.13 -15.66
C ILE A 251 -3.60 -0.75 -14.52
N TRP A 252 -2.92 -1.86 -14.20
CA TRP A 252 -3.28 -2.71 -13.07
C TRP A 252 -2.94 -2.11 -11.69
N ARG A 253 -2.26 -0.95 -11.60
CA ARG A 253 -2.13 -0.18 -10.34
C ARG A 253 -3.43 0.49 -9.92
N LEU A 254 -4.40 0.65 -10.82
CA LEU A 254 -5.72 1.16 -10.48
C LEU A 254 -6.54 0.19 -9.63
N GLU A 255 -7.45 0.71 -8.80
CA GLU A 255 -8.47 -0.11 -8.14
C GLU A 255 -9.27 -0.96 -9.13
N ARG A 256 -9.76 -2.13 -8.68
CA ARG A 256 -10.62 -3.08 -9.45
C ARG A 256 -10.00 -3.73 -10.69
N ILE A 257 -8.88 -3.25 -11.20
CA ILE A 257 -8.10 -3.94 -12.24
C ILE A 257 -7.13 -4.92 -11.54
N ALA A 258 -7.15 -6.20 -11.89
CA ALA A 258 -6.23 -7.19 -11.34
C ALA A 258 -4.99 -7.30 -12.24
N LYS A 259 -3.80 -7.46 -11.64
CA LYS A 259 -2.60 -7.80 -12.41
C LYS A 259 -2.80 -9.17 -13.07
N ASP A 260 -2.42 -9.26 -14.34
CA ASP A 260 -2.50 -10.47 -15.18
C ASP A 260 -3.94 -11.00 -15.31
N GLY A 261 -4.94 -10.15 -15.02
CA GLY A 261 -6.37 -10.48 -15.06
C GLY A 261 -7.04 -10.10 -16.38
N VAL A 262 -8.20 -10.71 -16.64
CA VAL A 262 -9.01 -10.54 -17.87
C VAL A 262 -9.19 -9.06 -18.27
N LEU A 263 -9.43 -8.18 -17.29
CA LEU A 263 -9.65 -6.76 -17.54
C LEU A 263 -8.38 -6.01 -17.99
N GLN A 264 -7.20 -6.40 -17.49
CA GLN A 264 -5.93 -5.88 -17.98
C GLN A 264 -5.68 -6.36 -19.42
N GLY A 265 -5.94 -7.64 -19.71
CA GLY A 265 -5.81 -8.19 -21.06
C GLY A 265 -6.73 -7.49 -22.08
N LEU A 266 -7.97 -7.20 -21.70
CA LEU A 266 -8.93 -6.46 -22.53
C LEU A 266 -8.51 -5.00 -22.78
N LEU A 267 -7.94 -4.32 -21.78
CA LEU A 267 -7.42 -2.96 -21.96
C LEU A 267 -6.14 -2.96 -22.81
N ALA A 268 -5.25 -3.94 -22.60
CA ALA A 268 -4.04 -4.14 -23.40
C ALA A 268 -4.33 -4.44 -24.87
N SER A 269 -5.42 -5.15 -25.20
CA SER A 269 -5.84 -5.36 -26.60
C SER A 269 -6.32 -4.08 -27.30
N HIS A 270 -6.63 -3.04 -26.52
CA HIS A 270 -6.98 -1.70 -27.00
C HIS A 270 -5.82 -0.70 -26.81
N LYS A 271 -4.59 -1.20 -26.64
CA LYS A 271 -3.35 -0.43 -26.40
C LYS A 271 -3.34 0.43 -25.12
N ILE A 272 -4.16 0.09 -24.13
CA ILE A 272 -4.21 0.79 -22.84
C ILE A 272 -3.35 0.01 -21.84
N TYR A 273 -2.13 0.47 -21.61
CA TYR A 273 -1.14 -0.19 -20.75
C TYR A 273 -0.90 0.58 -19.45
N THR A 274 -1.03 1.90 -19.45
CA THR A 274 -0.75 2.81 -18.34
C THR A 274 -1.98 3.60 -17.88
N VAL A 275 -1.86 4.28 -16.73
CA VAL A 275 -2.85 5.25 -16.24
C VAL A 275 -2.96 6.45 -17.18
N LYS A 276 -1.87 6.88 -17.83
CA LYS A 276 -1.89 7.92 -18.87
C LYS A 276 -2.77 7.51 -20.05
N ASP A 277 -2.52 6.35 -20.66
CA ASP A 277 -3.28 5.87 -21.84
C ASP A 277 -4.78 5.76 -21.50
N PHE A 278 -5.09 5.30 -20.28
CA PHE A 278 -6.45 5.17 -19.79
C PHE A 278 -7.16 6.52 -19.60
N LEU A 279 -6.46 7.53 -19.09
CA LEU A 279 -7.01 8.89 -18.95
C LEU A 279 -7.13 9.60 -20.30
N GLN A 280 -6.20 9.39 -21.22
CA GLN A 280 -6.30 9.85 -22.61
C GLN A 280 -7.53 9.24 -23.29
N MET A 281 -7.69 7.91 -23.27
CA MET A 281 -8.86 7.23 -23.83
C MET A 281 -10.19 7.60 -23.13
N TYR A 282 -10.15 7.96 -21.85
CA TYR A 282 -11.32 8.49 -21.14
C TYR A 282 -11.74 9.88 -21.66
N ASN A 283 -10.77 10.70 -22.09
CA ASN A 283 -11.01 12.05 -22.59
C ASN A 283 -11.34 12.08 -24.08
N THR A 284 -10.72 11.22 -24.91
CA THR A 284 -10.94 11.15 -26.37
C THR A 284 -12.16 10.30 -26.73
N ASN A 285 -12.17 9.00 -26.41
CA ASN A 285 -13.25 8.06 -26.73
C ASN A 285 -13.82 7.38 -25.47
N LYS A 286 -14.40 8.21 -24.60
CA LYS A 286 -15.10 7.81 -23.37
C LYS A 286 -16.13 6.70 -23.59
N SER A 287 -16.82 6.71 -24.73
CA SER A 287 -17.83 5.72 -25.14
C SER A 287 -17.24 4.32 -25.28
N SER A 288 -16.13 4.20 -26.02
CA SER A 288 -15.41 2.93 -26.19
C SER A 288 -14.92 2.39 -24.85
N LEU A 289 -14.22 3.22 -24.08
CA LEU A 289 -13.69 2.83 -22.76
C LEU A 289 -14.80 2.42 -21.77
N CYS A 290 -15.95 3.08 -21.83
CA CYS A 290 -17.12 2.74 -21.04
C CYS A 290 -17.70 1.36 -21.42
N GLY A 291 -17.71 1.02 -22.71
CA GLY A 291 -18.07 -0.31 -23.21
C GLY A 291 -17.14 -1.40 -22.65
N LEU A 292 -15.82 -1.20 -22.76
CA LEU A 292 -14.81 -2.15 -22.26
C LEU A 292 -14.91 -2.42 -20.75
N LEU A 293 -15.34 -1.43 -19.97
CA LEU A 293 -15.51 -1.53 -18.52
C LEU A 293 -16.94 -1.93 -18.09
N GLY A 294 -17.79 -2.41 -18.99
CA GLY A 294 -19.13 -2.93 -18.68
C GLY A 294 -20.19 -1.86 -18.40
N GLY A 295 -20.05 -0.68 -18.97
CA GLY A 295 -21.05 0.38 -18.98
C GLY A 295 -21.05 1.33 -17.78
N PRO A 296 -21.75 2.47 -17.88
CA PRO A 296 -21.61 3.60 -16.95
C PRO A 296 -22.22 3.31 -15.57
N ASN A 297 -23.12 2.34 -15.48
CA ASN A 297 -23.74 1.91 -14.23
C ASN A 297 -22.87 0.92 -13.42
N ASN A 298 -21.80 0.38 -14.02
CA ASN A 298 -20.93 -0.56 -13.33
C ASN A 298 -20.22 0.11 -12.13
N ASN A 299 -20.25 -0.57 -10.97
CA ASN A 299 -19.55 -0.16 -9.76
C ASN A 299 -18.02 -0.13 -9.98
N ASN A 300 -17.50 -1.02 -10.84
CA ASN A 300 -16.09 -1.03 -11.20
C ASN A 300 -15.72 0.20 -12.04
N TRP A 301 -16.49 0.54 -13.10
CA TRP A 301 -16.30 1.77 -13.88
C TRP A 301 -16.18 3.00 -12.97
N LYS A 302 -17.18 3.22 -12.10
CA LYS A 302 -17.20 4.39 -11.19
C LYS A 302 -15.98 4.45 -10.26
N LYS A 303 -15.47 3.30 -9.79
CA LYS A 303 -14.28 3.22 -8.93
C LYS A 303 -12.97 3.42 -9.70
N ILE A 304 -12.82 2.78 -10.87
CA ILE A 304 -11.64 2.93 -11.74
C ILE A 304 -11.51 4.40 -12.17
N ILE A 305 -12.59 5.04 -12.65
CA ILE A 305 -12.56 6.46 -13.04
C ILE A 305 -12.26 7.37 -11.86
N LYS A 306 -12.87 7.15 -10.67
CA LYS A 306 -12.56 7.95 -9.47
C LYS A 306 -11.09 7.81 -9.06
N HIS A 307 -10.53 6.62 -9.15
CA HIS A 307 -9.14 6.36 -8.77
C HIS A 307 -8.15 6.93 -9.79
N ALA A 308 -8.40 6.75 -11.09
CA ALA A 308 -7.60 7.36 -12.16
C ALA A 308 -7.63 8.90 -12.13
N LYS A 309 -8.79 9.52 -11.88
CA LYS A 309 -8.90 10.99 -11.72
C LYS A 309 -8.31 11.52 -10.40
N ALA A 310 -7.79 10.67 -9.52
CA ALA A 310 -6.95 11.08 -8.40
C ALA A 310 -5.45 11.09 -8.75
N CYS A 311 -5.08 10.77 -10.01
CA CYS A 311 -3.70 10.88 -10.49
C CYS A 311 -3.21 12.32 -10.42
N VAL A 312 -1.98 12.51 -9.94
CA VAL A 312 -1.28 13.80 -10.10
C VAL A 312 -0.81 13.90 -11.55
N LEU A 313 -1.11 15.02 -12.21
CA LEU A 313 -0.68 15.29 -13.58
C LEU A 313 0.71 15.94 -13.58
N ASP A 314 1.43 15.85 -14.70
CA ASP A 314 2.64 16.64 -14.91
C ASP A 314 2.31 18.01 -15.55
N GLU A 315 3.24 18.95 -15.43
CA GLU A 315 3.11 20.34 -15.92
C GLU A 315 3.26 20.45 -17.45
N LYS A 316 3.23 19.32 -18.18
CA LYS A 316 3.48 19.29 -19.62
C LYS A 316 2.23 19.65 -20.41
N LEU A 317 2.37 20.70 -21.22
CA LEU A 317 1.36 21.15 -22.17
C LEU A 317 1.80 20.88 -23.61
N TYR A 318 0.83 20.54 -24.46
CA TYR A 318 1.01 20.20 -25.87
C TYR A 318 0.07 21.10 -26.68
N MET A 319 0.60 21.83 -27.66
CA MET A 319 -0.18 22.77 -28.47
C MET A 319 -0.45 22.18 -29.86
N TYR A 320 -1.72 22.20 -30.27
CA TYR A 320 -2.14 21.90 -31.65
C TYR A 320 -2.62 23.19 -32.32
N SER A 321 -2.05 23.57 -33.47
CA SER A 321 -2.36 24.84 -34.15
C SER A 321 -3.03 24.62 -35.50
N CYS A 322 -4.26 25.09 -35.66
CA CYS A 322 -4.96 25.13 -36.94
C CYS A 322 -4.59 26.41 -37.71
N VAL A 323 -3.59 26.30 -38.60
CA VAL A 323 -3.06 27.44 -39.37
C VAL A 323 -4.13 28.10 -40.27
N ALA A 324 -5.13 27.34 -40.73
CA ALA A 324 -6.22 27.87 -41.56
C ALA A 324 -7.23 28.75 -40.79
N GLU A 325 -7.32 28.59 -39.47
CA GLU A 325 -8.32 29.25 -38.61
C GLU A 325 -7.69 30.23 -37.61
N GLY A 326 -6.36 30.23 -37.46
CA GLY A 326 -5.64 31.09 -36.51
C GLY A 326 -5.73 30.63 -35.05
N ILE A 327 -6.34 29.47 -34.79
CA ILE A 327 -6.62 28.94 -33.45
C ILE A 327 -5.58 27.90 -33.05
N GLY A 328 -5.05 27.99 -31.83
CA GLY A 328 -4.24 26.93 -31.21
C GLY A 328 -4.84 26.42 -29.91
N ILE A 329 -4.96 25.12 -29.74
CA ILE A 329 -5.50 24.49 -28.51
C ILE A 329 -4.36 23.92 -27.67
N LEU A 330 -4.37 24.18 -26.37
CA LEU A 330 -3.43 23.63 -25.41
C LEU A 330 -4.07 22.47 -24.64
N PHE A 331 -3.42 21.30 -24.72
CA PHE A 331 -3.78 20.08 -24.01
C PHE A 331 -2.75 19.78 -22.90
N ASN A 332 -3.17 19.13 -21.82
CA ASN A 332 -2.26 18.49 -20.86
C ASN A 332 -1.87 17.06 -21.29
N SER A 333 -1.01 16.37 -20.53
CA SER A 333 -0.59 14.98 -20.82
C SER A 333 -1.71 13.94 -20.89
N ILE A 334 -2.93 14.23 -20.43
CA ILE A 334 -4.11 13.35 -20.57
C ILE A 334 -5.06 13.79 -21.68
N LEU A 335 -4.62 14.67 -22.58
CA LEU A 335 -5.40 15.23 -23.70
C LEU A 335 -6.66 15.97 -23.24
N GLU A 336 -6.67 16.55 -22.04
CA GLU A 336 -7.71 17.48 -21.59
C GLU A 336 -7.29 18.91 -21.96
N VAL A 337 -8.22 19.70 -22.52
CA VAL A 337 -7.95 21.08 -22.94
C VAL A 337 -7.86 22.00 -21.72
N VAL A 338 -6.73 22.70 -21.59
CA VAL A 338 -6.49 23.67 -20.51
C VAL A 338 -6.74 25.12 -20.94
N GLY A 339 -6.61 25.42 -22.24
CA GLY A 339 -6.80 26.76 -22.79
C GLY A 339 -6.63 26.79 -24.31
N ALA A 340 -6.76 27.99 -24.88
CA ALA A 340 -6.61 28.22 -26.31
C ALA A 340 -5.94 29.58 -26.63
N THR A 341 -5.37 29.66 -27.82
CA THR A 341 -4.79 30.85 -28.45
C THR A 341 -5.61 31.21 -29.69
N PHE A 342 -5.71 32.50 -29.97
CA PHE A 342 -6.36 33.05 -31.16
C PHE A 342 -5.38 34.00 -31.84
N ASP A 343 -5.67 34.38 -33.09
CA ASP A 343 -4.90 35.35 -33.89
C ASP A 343 -3.40 35.00 -34.09
N GLY A 344 -3.00 33.76 -33.80
CA GLY A 344 -1.63 33.25 -33.99
C GLY A 344 -0.59 33.69 -32.95
N GLU A 345 -0.97 34.42 -31.90
CA GLU A 345 -0.02 34.83 -30.85
C GLU A 345 0.31 33.67 -29.88
N TYR A 346 1.35 32.90 -30.22
CA TYR A 346 1.84 31.72 -29.48
C TYR A 346 2.29 31.95 -28.01
N HIS A 347 2.03 33.13 -27.44
CA HIS A 347 2.50 33.55 -26.11
C HIS A 347 1.37 33.90 -25.14
N ILE A 348 0.14 34.14 -25.62
CA ILE A 348 -1.02 34.49 -24.78
C ILE A 348 -2.09 33.41 -24.96
N HIS A 349 -2.06 32.40 -24.10
CA HIS A 349 -3.14 31.41 -24.01
C HIS A 349 -4.20 31.89 -23.01
N ILE A 350 -5.45 31.87 -23.45
CA ILE A 350 -6.63 32.21 -22.64
C ILE A 350 -7.12 30.92 -21.96
N SER A 351 -7.40 30.98 -20.66
CA SER A 351 -7.94 29.83 -19.91
C SER A 351 -9.34 29.46 -20.41
N MET A 352 -9.70 28.17 -20.38
CA MET A 352 -11.06 27.72 -20.73
C MET A 352 -12.18 28.43 -19.94
N ASN A 353 -11.88 28.97 -18.75
CA ASN A 353 -12.82 29.76 -17.95
C ASN A 353 -13.04 31.18 -18.48
N GLU A 354 -12.03 31.76 -19.14
CA GLU A 354 -11.98 33.16 -19.60
C GLU A 354 -12.48 33.32 -21.04
N LEU A 355 -12.51 32.24 -21.82
CA LEU A 355 -13.05 32.22 -23.19
C LEU A 355 -14.53 32.65 -23.24
N THR A 356 -14.90 33.40 -24.27
CA THR A 356 -16.31 33.64 -24.63
C THR A 356 -17.00 32.36 -25.12
N ASP A 357 -18.33 32.32 -25.13
CA ASP A 357 -19.07 31.10 -25.50
C ASP A 357 -18.93 30.74 -27.00
N SER A 358 -18.69 31.72 -27.86
CA SER A 358 -18.30 31.48 -29.27
C SER A 358 -16.90 30.87 -29.38
N GLN A 359 -15.92 31.38 -28.63
CA GLN A 359 -14.57 30.79 -28.56
C GLN A 359 -14.59 29.36 -28.00
N LYS A 360 -15.35 29.11 -26.92
CA LYS A 360 -15.56 27.76 -26.37
C LYS A 360 -16.17 26.81 -27.41
N SER A 361 -17.12 27.30 -28.20
CA SER A 361 -17.74 26.52 -29.29
C SER A 361 -16.76 26.15 -30.40
N MET A 362 -15.88 27.08 -30.80
CA MET A 362 -14.82 26.82 -31.79
C MET A 362 -13.77 25.83 -31.24
N VAL A 363 -13.35 26.01 -29.99
CA VAL A 363 -12.37 25.12 -29.32
C VAL A 363 -12.93 23.70 -29.16
N GLU A 364 -14.20 23.55 -28.78
CA GLU A 364 -14.82 22.21 -28.69
C GLU A 364 -14.97 21.58 -30.09
N ALA A 365 -15.33 22.33 -31.13
CA ALA A 365 -15.42 21.82 -32.49
C ALA A 365 -14.07 21.29 -33.01
N LEU A 366 -12.99 22.08 -32.85
CA LEU A 366 -11.63 21.68 -33.20
C LEU A 366 -11.14 20.48 -32.39
N LYS A 367 -11.36 20.48 -31.07
CA LYS A 367 -11.07 19.35 -30.18
C LYS A 367 -11.78 18.07 -30.62
N GLN A 368 -13.05 18.14 -31.01
CA GLN A 368 -13.81 17.00 -31.53
C GLN A 368 -13.32 16.53 -32.91
N GLN A 369 -12.66 17.38 -33.69
CA GLN A 369 -11.97 16.96 -34.92
C GLN A 369 -10.64 16.26 -34.57
N ILE A 370 -9.80 16.90 -33.77
CA ILE A 370 -8.51 16.37 -33.27
C ILE A 370 -8.68 14.98 -32.64
N TYR A 371 -9.74 14.77 -31.83
CA TYR A 371 -10.03 13.48 -31.20
C TYR A 371 -10.40 12.35 -32.17
N LYS A 372 -10.98 12.67 -33.34
CA LYS A 372 -11.27 11.67 -34.40
C LYS A 372 -10.00 11.32 -35.16
N ASP A 373 -9.23 12.34 -35.53
CA ASP A 373 -7.98 12.17 -36.26
C ASP A 373 -6.91 11.42 -35.41
N LEU A 374 -7.04 11.49 -34.07
CA LEU A 374 -6.22 10.76 -33.10
C LEU A 374 -6.42 9.24 -33.06
N GLU A 375 -7.50 8.66 -33.62
CA GLU A 375 -7.68 7.19 -33.63
C GLU A 375 -6.64 6.45 -34.54
N GLY A 376 -5.76 7.18 -35.23
CA GLY A 376 -4.83 6.64 -36.23
C GLY A 376 -3.32 6.77 -35.99
N MET A 377 -2.81 7.34 -34.88
CA MET A 377 -1.36 7.59 -34.71
C MET A 377 -0.70 7.08 -33.41
N LEU A 378 0.64 7.03 -33.45
CA LEU A 378 1.52 6.45 -32.41
C LEU A 378 2.09 7.53 -31.46
N PRO A 379 2.61 7.15 -30.28
CA PRO A 379 3.31 8.07 -29.37
C PRO A 379 4.52 8.73 -30.03
N MET A 380 4.65 10.06 -29.89
CA MET A 380 5.82 10.81 -30.35
C MET A 380 6.96 10.76 -29.33
N GLU A 381 7.57 9.58 -29.20
CA GLU A 381 8.74 9.35 -28.34
C GLU A 381 10.07 9.69 -29.05
N ASP A 382 10.08 10.77 -29.86
CA ASP A 382 11.30 11.36 -30.44
C ASP A 382 11.14 12.80 -31.01
N LEU A 383 10.33 13.66 -30.36
CA LEU A 383 10.31 15.11 -30.66
C LEU A 383 10.90 15.92 -29.50
N SER A 384 12.17 16.30 -29.66
CA SER A 384 12.93 17.08 -28.69
C SER A 384 12.37 18.50 -28.52
N MET A 385 11.62 18.72 -27.44
CA MET A 385 11.19 20.05 -26.98
C MET A 385 11.69 20.27 -25.54
N VAL A 386 12.96 20.66 -25.41
CA VAL A 386 13.53 21.12 -24.14
C VAL A 386 13.28 22.63 -24.02
N ALA A 387 12.45 23.02 -23.05
CA ALA A 387 12.32 24.40 -22.63
C ALA A 387 13.25 24.67 -21.44
N THR A 388 14.27 25.53 -21.64
CA THR A 388 15.03 26.16 -20.55
C THR A 388 14.39 27.51 -20.18
N PRO A 389 14.70 28.11 -19.01
CA PRO A 389 13.94 29.25 -18.47
C PRO A 389 13.99 30.58 -19.25
N GLU A 390 14.67 30.64 -20.39
CA GLU A 390 15.04 31.90 -21.08
C GLU A 390 14.36 32.11 -22.44
N GLY A 391 13.26 31.39 -22.71
CA GLY A 391 12.22 31.85 -23.63
C GLY A 391 12.58 31.94 -25.12
N ARG A 392 13.44 31.04 -25.64
CA ARG A 392 13.65 30.88 -27.10
C ARG A 392 13.49 29.44 -27.56
N LEU A 393 12.62 29.24 -28.54
CA LEU A 393 12.54 28.05 -29.38
C LEU A 393 12.57 28.48 -30.85
N ILE A 394 13.12 27.64 -31.73
CA ILE A 394 13.53 28.03 -33.08
C ILE A 394 12.56 27.46 -34.14
N ASN A 395 12.50 28.10 -35.32
CA ASN A 395 11.44 27.90 -36.30
C ASN A 395 11.51 26.54 -37.04
N TYR A 396 10.33 25.96 -37.31
CA TYR A 396 10.10 24.74 -38.10
C TYR A 396 10.89 24.65 -39.43
N LYS A 397 11.18 25.80 -40.08
CA LYS A 397 12.01 25.86 -41.30
C LYS A 397 13.45 25.34 -41.11
N GLU A 398 14.05 25.51 -39.94
CA GLU A 398 15.41 25.03 -39.69
C GLU A 398 15.46 23.50 -39.56
N TRP A 399 14.45 22.90 -38.95
CA TRP A 399 14.31 21.44 -38.84
C TRP A 399 14.17 20.77 -40.23
N GLN A 400 13.37 21.35 -41.12
CA GLN A 400 13.24 20.90 -42.51
C GLN A 400 14.59 20.96 -43.26
N ASN A 401 15.36 22.03 -43.10
CA ASN A 401 16.69 22.16 -43.70
C ASN A 401 17.68 21.12 -43.14
N TRP A 402 17.62 20.84 -41.83
CA TRP A 402 18.51 19.86 -41.18
C TRP A 402 18.23 18.43 -41.64
N ILE A 403 16.97 18.06 -41.83
CA ILE A 403 16.56 16.78 -42.42
C ILE A 403 17.04 16.68 -43.88
N HIS A 404 16.89 17.75 -44.69
CA HIS A 404 17.41 17.77 -46.06
C HIS A 404 18.94 17.56 -46.12
N PHE A 405 19.68 18.15 -45.18
CA PHE A 405 21.14 17.99 -45.07
C PHE A 405 21.54 16.54 -44.73
N LEU A 406 20.87 15.92 -43.74
CA LEU A 406 21.11 14.52 -43.35
C LEU A 406 20.75 13.51 -44.47
N ILE A 407 19.70 13.78 -45.25
CA ILE A 407 19.30 12.95 -46.39
C ILE A 407 20.33 13.03 -47.54
N PHE A 408 20.99 14.18 -47.72
CA PHE A 408 21.98 14.36 -48.79
C PHE A 408 23.32 13.68 -48.48
N GLN A 409 23.80 13.79 -47.23
CA GLN A 409 25.07 13.18 -46.80
C GLN A 409 25.05 11.63 -46.83
N ASN A 410 23.88 11.00 -46.72
CA ASN A 410 23.73 9.54 -46.75
C ASN A 410 23.68 8.92 -48.17
N LYS A 411 23.89 9.69 -49.25
CA LYS A 411 23.82 9.17 -50.62
C LYS A 411 25.15 8.96 -51.36
N GLU A 412 26.28 9.37 -50.78
CA GLU A 412 27.60 9.21 -51.44
C GLU A 412 28.36 7.92 -51.05
N TRP A 413 27.79 7.05 -50.22
CA TRP A 413 28.43 5.81 -49.75
C TRP A 413 27.76 4.49 -50.21
N GLN A 414 27.05 4.52 -51.35
CA GLN A 414 26.52 3.31 -52.03
C GLN A 414 26.74 3.30 -53.55
N ILE A 415 27.89 3.82 -54.03
CA ILE A 415 28.44 3.47 -55.35
C ILE A 415 29.96 3.23 -55.23
N ASN A 416 30.33 1.99 -54.90
CA ASN A 416 31.52 1.24 -55.36
C ASN A 416 31.51 -0.16 -54.71
#